data_AF-A0A1M4S073-F1
#
_entry.id   AF-A0A1M4S073-F1
#
_cell.length_a   1.000
_cell.length_b   1.000
_cell.length_c   1.000
_cell.angle_alpha   90.00
_cell.angle_beta   90.00
_cell.angle_gamma   90.00
#
_symmetry.space_group_name_H-M   'P 1'
#
loop_
_entity.id
_entity.type
_entity.pdbx_description
1 polymer ?
#
loop_
_entity_poly.entity_id
_entity_poly.type
_entity_poly.pdbx_seq_one_letter_code
_entity_poly.pdbx_strand_id
1 'polypeptide(L)'
;MTPAEPLALVNLTPHEVILHLDGGPLRLPGAAVVPRLLLSDGRQETLTVYDPEHPGEATGAREVPIAVGATWLGIDPPLPAPQPGTVYVTSRVVAEHFPQRTDLVWPDDLIRDADGQVVGARRLGCLPRPVDAAAVGGGDAGPQWDEEGR
;
A
#
# COMPACT_ATOMS: atom_id res chain seq x y z
N MET A 1 -10.79 16.60 -24.11
CA MET A 1 -9.77 16.19 -23.11
C MET A 1 -8.50 15.92 -23.88
N THR A 2 -7.49 16.77 -23.74
CA THR A 2 -6.17 16.53 -24.32
C THR A 2 -5.64 15.23 -23.71
N PRO A 3 -5.13 14.27 -24.50
CA PRO A 3 -4.54 13.07 -23.93
C PRO A 3 -3.40 13.49 -22.99
N ALA A 4 -3.39 12.95 -21.77
CA ALA A 4 -2.28 13.15 -20.85
C ALA A 4 -1.00 12.65 -21.52
N GLU A 5 0.10 13.38 -21.33
CA GLU A 5 1.40 12.99 -21.86
C GLU A 5 1.79 11.59 -21.32
N PRO A 6 2.31 10.69 -22.17
CA PRO A 6 2.71 9.35 -21.74
C PRO A 6 3.76 9.41 -20.61
N LEU A 7 3.62 8.52 -19.63
CA LEU A 7 4.55 8.39 -18.51
C LEU A 7 5.53 7.23 -18.74
N ALA A 8 6.77 7.40 -18.29
CA ALA A 8 7.74 6.33 -18.14
C ALA A 8 7.42 5.49 -16.90
N LEU A 9 7.40 4.16 -17.07
CA LEU A 9 7.14 3.22 -15.99
C LEU A 9 8.43 2.44 -15.67
N VAL A 10 8.91 2.58 -14.43
CA VAL A 10 10.19 1.99 -13.99
C VAL A 10 9.94 0.98 -12.90
N ASN A 11 10.30 -0.28 -13.15
CA ASN A 11 10.16 -1.35 -12.16
C ASN A 11 11.32 -1.32 -11.17
N LEU A 12 11.01 -1.27 -9.87
CA LEU A 12 11.97 -1.31 -8.75
C LEU A 12 11.93 -2.66 -8.01
N THR A 13 11.19 -3.64 -8.52
CA THR A 13 11.07 -4.98 -7.95
C THR A 13 12.11 -5.93 -8.59
N PRO A 14 12.50 -7.04 -7.92
CA PRO A 14 13.57 -7.91 -8.42
C PRO A 14 13.18 -8.72 -9.66
N HIS A 15 11.88 -8.90 -9.93
CA HIS A 15 11.38 -9.75 -10.99
C HIS A 15 10.75 -8.95 -12.12
N GLU A 16 10.70 -9.54 -13.30
CA GLU A 16 9.94 -8.97 -14.41
C GLU A 16 8.47 -8.81 -14.00
N VAL A 17 7.90 -7.65 -14.29
CA VAL A 17 6.45 -7.40 -14.16
C VAL A 17 5.84 -7.43 -15.55
N ILE A 18 4.84 -8.28 -15.73
CA ILE A 18 4.10 -8.40 -17.00
C ILE A 18 2.67 -7.88 -16.78
N LEU A 19 2.29 -6.83 -17.52
CA LEU A 19 0.93 -6.32 -17.56
C LEU A 19 0.22 -6.84 -18.80
N HIS A 20 -0.89 -7.56 -18.62
CA HIS A 20 -1.72 -8.06 -19.72
C HIS A 20 -2.78 -7.01 -20.08
N LEU A 21 -2.51 -6.24 -21.14
CA LEU A 21 -3.35 -5.15 -21.62
C LEU A 21 -3.99 -5.53 -22.97
N ASP A 22 -5.00 -4.77 -23.39
CA ASP A 22 -5.71 -5.02 -24.66
C ASP A 22 -4.80 -4.94 -25.89
N GLY A 23 -3.72 -4.16 -25.82
CA GLY A 23 -2.69 -4.03 -26.87
C GLY A 23 -1.59 -5.09 -26.83
N GLY A 24 -1.67 -6.07 -25.93
CA GLY A 24 -0.64 -7.09 -25.69
C GLY A 24 0.12 -6.90 -24.37
N PRO A 25 1.03 -7.83 -24.04
CA PRO A 25 1.75 -7.79 -22.77
C PRO A 25 2.80 -6.67 -22.74
N LEU A 26 2.70 -5.80 -21.74
CA LEU A 26 3.75 -4.84 -21.40
C LEU A 26 4.69 -5.46 -20.37
N ARG A 27 5.98 -5.57 -20.73
CA ARG A 27 7.02 -6.20 -19.92
C ARG A 27 7.93 -5.14 -19.32
N LEU A 28 8.06 -5.15 -17.99
CA LEU A 28 8.93 -4.26 -17.24
C LEU A 28 10.06 -5.09 -16.63
N PRO A 29 11.32 -4.89 -17.05
CA PRO A 29 12.44 -5.69 -16.56
C PRO A 29 12.61 -5.53 -15.04
N GLY A 30 13.10 -6.57 -14.37
CA GLY A 30 13.44 -6.50 -12.95
C GLY A 30 14.57 -5.49 -12.70
N ALA A 31 14.55 -4.85 -11.53
CA ALA A 31 15.58 -3.92 -11.11
C ALA A 31 16.84 -4.66 -10.64
N ALA A 32 18.01 -4.16 -11.03
CA ALA A 32 19.29 -4.60 -10.46
C ALA A 32 19.47 -4.13 -9.01
N VAL A 33 18.88 -2.98 -8.67
CA VAL A 33 18.94 -2.35 -7.37
C VAL A 33 17.52 -2.29 -6.82
N VAL A 34 17.27 -3.03 -5.73
CA VAL A 34 15.91 -3.31 -5.22
C VAL A 34 15.76 -2.70 -3.82
N PRO A 35 15.03 -1.58 -3.67
CA PRO A 35 14.70 -1.01 -2.37
C PRO A 35 13.90 -1.99 -1.51
N ARG A 36 14.36 -2.24 -0.28
CA ARG A 36 13.71 -3.15 0.68
C ARG A 36 13.45 -2.43 1.99
N LEU A 37 12.27 -2.67 2.56
CA LEU A 37 11.97 -2.17 3.90
C LEU A 37 12.91 -2.84 4.90
N LEU A 38 13.52 -2.01 5.75
CA LEU A 38 14.30 -2.46 6.88
C LEU A 38 13.38 -2.55 8.09
N LEU A 39 13.41 -3.70 8.75
CA LEU A 39 12.66 -3.98 9.95
C LEU A 39 13.64 -4.28 11.08
N SER A 40 13.29 -3.90 12.31
CA SER A 40 14.04 -4.34 13.49
C SER A 40 13.94 -5.85 13.67
N ASP A 41 14.74 -6.41 14.56
CA ASP A 41 14.40 -7.73 15.08
C ASP A 41 13.09 -7.64 15.88
N GLY A 42 12.28 -8.69 15.77
CA GLY A 42 11.19 -8.91 16.72
C GLY A 42 11.74 -9.33 18.07
N ARG A 43 10.86 -9.42 19.07
CA ARG A 43 11.21 -10.01 20.37
C ARG A 43 10.10 -10.90 20.88
N GLN A 44 10.46 -11.81 21.79
CA GLN A 44 9.49 -12.61 22.50
C GLN A 44 9.21 -11.98 23.87
N GLU A 45 7.93 -11.86 24.20
CA GLU A 45 7.46 -11.50 25.52
C GLU A 45 6.50 -12.58 26.03
N THR A 46 6.04 -12.43 27.28
CA THR A 46 5.06 -13.33 27.89
C THR A 46 3.83 -12.53 28.27
N LEU A 47 2.65 -13.02 27.88
CA LEU A 47 1.36 -12.50 28.29
C LEU A 47 0.76 -13.43 29.34
N THR A 48 0.36 -12.90 30.49
CA THR A 48 -0.43 -13.63 31.48
C THR A 48 -1.92 -13.48 31.16
N VAL A 49 -2.60 -14.59 30.90
CA VAL A 49 -4.04 -14.60 30.56
C VAL A 49 -4.80 -15.48 31.53
N TYR A 50 -6.05 -15.11 31.84
CA TYR A 50 -6.97 -16.00 32.54
C TYR A 50 -7.59 -16.98 31.55
N ASP A 51 -7.71 -18.24 31.97
CA ASP A 51 -8.41 -19.26 31.22
C ASP A 51 -9.92 -18.94 31.16
N PRO A 52 -10.50 -18.68 29.97
CA PRO A 52 -11.90 -18.30 29.86
C PRO A 52 -12.86 -19.44 30.22
N GLU A 53 -12.39 -20.70 30.24
CA GLU A 53 -13.20 -21.85 30.69
C GLU A 53 -13.32 -21.90 32.23
N HIS A 54 -12.49 -21.17 32.96
CA HIS A 54 -12.43 -21.16 34.42
C HIS A 54 -12.43 -19.71 34.98
N PRO A 55 -13.51 -18.93 34.76
CA PRO A 55 -13.54 -17.52 35.14
C PRO A 55 -13.51 -17.34 36.66
N GLY A 56 -12.60 -16.48 37.15
CA GLY A 56 -12.55 -16.07 38.56
C GLY A 56 -11.66 -16.93 39.47
N GLU A 57 -11.03 -17.98 38.96
CA GLU A 57 -10.01 -18.73 39.72
C GLU A 57 -8.66 -18.00 39.66
N ALA A 58 -8.18 -17.49 40.80
CA ALA A 58 -6.89 -16.81 40.93
C ALA A 58 -5.69 -17.69 40.54
N THR A 59 -5.85 -19.01 40.53
CA THR A 59 -4.88 -20.02 40.08
C THR A 59 -5.00 -20.39 38.59
N GLY A 60 -5.99 -19.85 37.86
CA GLY A 60 -6.25 -20.13 36.45
C GLY A 60 -5.47 -19.26 35.46
N ALA A 61 -4.53 -18.43 35.94
CA ALA A 61 -3.68 -17.61 35.08
C ALA A 61 -2.59 -18.46 34.40
N ARG A 62 -2.47 -18.33 33.08
CA ARG A 62 -1.49 -19.04 32.25
C ARG A 62 -0.57 -18.05 31.54
N GLU A 63 0.70 -18.42 31.42
CA GLU A 63 1.67 -17.70 30.60
C GLU A 63 1.59 -18.16 29.14
N VAL A 64 1.42 -17.21 28.24
CA VAL A 64 1.36 -17.44 26.80
C VAL A 64 2.50 -16.65 26.13
N PRO A 65 3.38 -17.30 25.34
CA PRO A 65 4.40 -16.57 24.61
C PRO A 65 3.75 -15.68 23.54
N ILE A 66 4.18 -14.43 23.45
CA ILE A 66 3.77 -13.49 22.41
C ILE A 66 4.98 -13.03 21.61
N ALA A 67 4.86 -13.09 20.28
CA ALA A 67 5.82 -12.51 19.38
C ALA A 67 5.48 -11.03 19.19
N VAL A 68 6.35 -10.14 19.68
CA VAL A 68 6.30 -8.72 19.37
C VAL A 68 6.93 -8.53 18.00
N GLY A 69 6.10 -8.07 17.06
CA GLY A 69 6.50 -7.83 15.68
C GLY A 69 7.63 -6.82 15.54
N ALA A 70 8.31 -6.89 14.42
CA ALA A 70 9.36 -5.94 14.07
C ALA A 70 8.79 -4.55 13.77
N THR A 71 9.56 -3.52 14.12
CA THR A 71 9.24 -2.13 13.79
C THR A 71 9.93 -1.72 12.50
N TRP A 72 9.27 -0.90 11.68
CA TRP A 72 9.89 -0.31 10.50
C TRP A 72 11.02 0.66 10.87
N LEU A 73 12.19 0.47 10.27
CA LEU A 73 13.38 1.29 10.49
C LEU A 73 13.70 2.21 9.31
N GLY A 74 13.22 1.87 8.10
CA GLY A 74 13.50 2.64 6.90
C GLY A 74 13.45 1.79 5.63
N ILE A 75 14.11 2.25 4.57
CA ILE A 75 14.26 1.53 3.31
C ILE A 75 15.71 1.61 2.84
N ASP A 76 16.26 0.51 2.36
CA ASP A 76 17.61 0.46 1.78
C ASP A 76 17.65 -0.45 0.54
N PRO A 77 18.28 0.01 -0.56
CA PRO A 77 18.67 1.40 -0.83
C PRO A 77 17.46 2.35 -0.83
N PRO A 78 17.67 3.68 -0.71
CA PRO A 78 16.59 4.64 -0.77
C PRO A 78 15.83 4.54 -2.10
N LEU A 79 14.53 4.85 -2.08
CA LEU A 79 13.76 5.01 -3.31
C LEU A 79 14.37 6.12 -4.17
N PRO A 80 14.41 5.96 -5.51
CA PRO A 80 14.70 7.07 -6.41
C PRO A 80 13.79 8.27 -6.12
N ALA A 81 14.34 9.47 -6.28
CA ALA A 81 13.57 10.71 -6.14
C ALA A 81 12.44 10.75 -7.20
N PRO A 82 11.28 11.38 -6.88
CA PRO A 82 10.25 11.63 -7.87
C PRO A 82 10.81 12.39 -9.08
N GLN A 83 10.42 11.96 -10.28
CA GLN A 83 10.81 12.61 -11.54
C GLN A 83 9.56 12.94 -12.37
N PRO A 84 9.46 14.15 -12.96
CA PRO A 84 8.38 14.46 -13.88
C PRO A 84 8.27 13.41 -14.99
N GLY A 85 7.05 13.00 -15.30
CA GLY A 85 6.81 11.99 -16.34
C GLY A 85 7.18 10.56 -15.94
N THR A 86 7.56 10.26 -14.69
CA THR A 86 7.98 8.92 -14.26
C THR A 86 7.10 8.38 -13.14
N VAL A 87 6.77 7.10 -13.22
CA VAL A 87 6.07 6.32 -12.19
C VAL A 87 6.91 5.08 -11.87
N TYR A 88 7.01 4.74 -10.59
CA TYR A 88 7.82 3.61 -10.12
C TYR A 88 6.94 2.44 -9.64
N VAL A 89 7.19 1.25 -10.17
CA VAL A 89 6.55 0.01 -9.71
C VAL A 89 7.31 -0.54 -8.51
N THR A 90 6.63 -0.71 -7.39
CA THR A 90 7.14 -1.29 -6.14
C THR A 90 6.22 -2.41 -5.66
N SER A 91 6.47 -2.95 -4.46
CA SER A 91 5.46 -3.74 -3.76
C SER A 91 4.45 -2.81 -3.08
N ARG A 92 3.22 -3.29 -2.91
CA ARG A 92 2.17 -2.56 -2.18
C ARG A 92 2.63 -2.11 -0.78
N VAL A 93 3.31 -3.00 -0.05
CA VAL A 93 3.80 -2.73 1.32
C VAL A 93 4.82 -1.58 1.31
N VAL A 94 5.70 -1.51 0.30
CA VAL A 94 6.59 -0.35 0.15
C VAL A 94 5.78 0.91 -0.09
N ALA A 95 4.83 0.91 -1.03
CA ALA A 95 4.01 2.10 -1.29
C ALA A 95 3.27 2.60 -0.04
N GLU A 96 2.69 1.69 0.75
CA GLU A 96 1.97 1.99 2.01
C GLU A 96 2.85 2.66 3.08
N HIS A 97 4.17 2.40 3.11
CA HIS A 97 5.10 3.07 4.03
C HIS A 97 5.58 4.45 3.53
N PHE A 98 5.25 4.82 2.29
CA PHE A 98 5.59 6.12 1.70
C PHE A 98 4.34 6.82 1.16
N PRO A 99 3.32 7.11 2.00
CA PRO A 99 2.04 7.66 1.55
C PRO A 99 2.13 9.04 0.86
N GLN A 100 3.20 9.79 1.13
CA GLN A 100 3.52 11.05 0.47
C GLN A 100 3.96 10.90 -1.00
N ARG A 101 4.30 9.68 -1.44
CA ARG A 101 4.78 9.40 -2.80
C ARG A 101 3.62 9.01 -3.71
N THR A 102 3.15 9.97 -4.51
CA THR A 102 2.03 9.77 -5.46
C THR A 102 2.44 9.12 -6.78
N ASP A 103 3.75 8.90 -6.97
CA ASP A 103 4.41 8.30 -8.12
C ASP A 103 4.72 6.81 -7.94
N LEU A 104 4.27 6.17 -6.84
CA LEU A 104 4.42 4.74 -6.61
C LEU A 104 3.17 3.96 -6.99
N VAL A 105 3.37 2.85 -7.68
CA VAL A 105 2.32 1.90 -8.07
C VAL A 105 2.77 0.47 -7.81
N TRP A 106 1.86 -0.48 -7.84
CA TRP A 106 2.17 -1.91 -7.73
C TRP A 106 1.30 -2.74 -8.68
N PRO A 107 1.73 -3.94 -9.10
CA PRO A 107 0.88 -4.85 -9.85
C PRO A 107 -0.36 -5.24 -9.03
N ASP A 108 -1.55 -5.10 -9.59
CA ASP A 108 -2.83 -5.45 -8.98
C ASP A 108 -3.67 -6.30 -9.95
N ASP A 109 -4.68 -7.01 -9.43
CA ASP A 109 -5.44 -8.00 -10.19
C ASP A 109 -4.48 -9.03 -10.85
N LEU A 110 -3.77 -9.75 -9.97
CA LEU A 110 -2.70 -10.68 -10.32
C LEU A 110 -3.26 -11.88 -11.09
N ILE A 111 -2.58 -12.23 -12.17
CA ILE A 111 -2.84 -13.43 -12.97
C ILE A 111 -1.96 -14.54 -12.44
N ARG A 112 -2.57 -15.70 -12.15
CA ARG A 112 -1.86 -16.90 -11.70
C ARG A 112 -1.99 -18.02 -12.72
N ASP A 113 -0.94 -18.82 -12.85
CA ASP A 113 -0.99 -20.06 -13.64
C ASP A 113 -1.65 -21.21 -12.86
N ALA A 114 -1.65 -22.41 -13.46
CA ALA A 114 -2.25 -23.61 -12.87
C ALA A 114 -1.56 -24.05 -11.57
N ASP A 115 -0.28 -23.71 -11.38
CA ASP A 115 0.49 -24.01 -10.16
C ASP A 115 0.36 -22.89 -9.10
N GLY A 116 -0.48 -21.88 -9.39
CA GLY A 116 -0.72 -20.75 -8.51
C GLY A 116 0.39 -19.69 -8.51
N GLN A 117 1.40 -19.80 -9.38
CA GLN A 117 2.48 -18.82 -9.51
C GLN A 117 1.96 -17.56 -10.20
N VAL A 118 2.41 -16.39 -9.75
CA VAL A 118 2.04 -15.11 -10.37
C VAL A 118 2.80 -14.96 -11.68
N VAL A 119 2.07 -14.92 -12.79
CA VAL A 119 2.63 -14.81 -14.15
C VAL A 119 2.39 -13.45 -14.81
N GLY A 120 1.65 -12.56 -14.14
CA GLY A 120 1.40 -11.20 -14.59
C GLY A 120 0.34 -10.51 -13.75
N ALA A 121 -0.10 -9.35 -14.23
CA ALA A 121 -1.18 -8.57 -13.62
C ALA A 121 -2.03 -7.90 -14.70
N ARG A 122 -3.29 -7.58 -14.39
CA ARG A 122 -4.19 -6.90 -15.34
C ARG A 122 -4.16 -5.40 -15.22
N ARG A 123 -3.76 -4.88 -14.06
CA ARG A 123 -3.72 -3.44 -13.80
C ARG A 123 -2.65 -3.08 -12.78
N LEU A 124 -2.51 -1.78 -12.55
CA LEU A 124 -1.70 -1.24 -11.48
C LEU A 124 -2.61 -0.69 -10.38
N GLY A 125 -2.23 -0.94 -9.13
CA GLY A 125 -2.78 -0.27 -7.96
C GLY A 125 -1.93 0.94 -7.57
N CYS A 126 -2.53 1.90 -6.90
CA CYS A 126 -1.85 3.02 -6.27
C CYS A 126 -2.57 3.38 -4.97
N LEU A 127 -1.88 4.11 -4.08
CA LEU A 127 -2.54 4.65 -2.90
C LEU A 127 -3.60 5.68 -3.30
N PRO A 128 -4.64 5.90 -2.48
CA PRO A 128 -5.59 6.98 -2.70
C PRO A 128 -4.84 8.29 -2.88
N ARG A 129 -5.07 8.95 -4.03
CA ARG A 129 -4.58 10.30 -4.22
C ARG A 129 -5.53 11.24 -3.47
N PRO A 130 -5.02 12.27 -2.77
CA PRO A 130 -5.88 13.34 -2.30
C PRO A 130 -6.69 13.83 -3.50
N VAL A 131 -8.02 13.75 -3.41
CA VAL A 131 -8.89 14.37 -4.39
C VAL A 131 -8.61 15.86 -4.30
N ASP A 132 -8.32 16.52 -5.41
CA ASP A 132 -8.17 17.98 -5.40
C ASP A 132 -9.43 18.57 -4.75
N ALA A 133 -9.30 19.15 -3.56
CA ALA A 133 -10.41 19.79 -2.84
C ALA A 133 -11.05 20.93 -3.68
N ALA A 134 -10.37 21.38 -4.74
CA ALA A 134 -10.89 22.34 -5.71
C ALA A 134 -11.94 21.77 -6.69
N ALA A 135 -12.09 20.45 -6.81
CA ALA A 135 -13.11 19.83 -7.66
C ALA A 135 -14.45 19.62 -6.93
N VAL A 136 -14.50 19.83 -5.61
CA VAL A 136 -15.72 19.78 -4.80
C VAL A 136 -16.11 21.19 -4.37
N GLY A 137 -16.34 22.05 -5.37
CA GLY A 137 -16.86 23.40 -5.17
C GLY A 137 -18.24 23.54 -5.79
N GLY A 138 -19.26 23.66 -4.95
CA GLY A 138 -20.50 24.36 -5.31
C GLY A 138 -21.78 23.56 -5.06
N GLY A 139 -22.41 23.80 -3.91
CA GLY A 139 -23.84 23.54 -3.75
C GLY A 139 -24.25 22.96 -2.40
N ASP A 140 -23.95 23.64 -1.30
CA ASP A 140 -24.90 23.59 -0.17
C ASP A 140 -25.13 25.03 0.29
N ALA A 141 -26.17 25.64 -0.28
CA ALA A 141 -26.79 26.82 0.29
C ALA A 141 -27.58 26.34 1.50
N GLY A 142 -26.94 26.36 2.67
CA GLY A 142 -27.63 26.13 3.93
C GLY A 142 -28.82 27.08 4.10
N PRO A 143 -29.91 26.64 4.74
CA PRO A 143 -31.11 27.45 4.85
C PRO A 143 -30.85 28.68 5.73
N GLN A 144 -31.14 29.85 5.17
CA GLN A 144 -31.21 31.12 5.88
C GLN A 144 -32.49 31.11 6.72
N TRP A 145 -32.35 31.16 8.04
CA TRP A 145 -33.48 31.33 8.94
C TRP A 145 -33.91 32.79 8.92
N ASP A 146 -35.08 33.06 8.33
CA ASP A 146 -35.74 34.35 8.45
C ASP A 146 -36.36 34.45 9.84
N GLU A 147 -35.77 35.30 10.67
CA GLU A 147 -36.21 35.58 12.04
C GLU A 147 -37.28 36.67 12.02
N GLU A 148 -38.50 36.28 11.65
CA GLU A 148 -39.65 37.21 11.62
C GLU A 148 -40.85 36.66 12.44
N GLY A 149 -40.95 37.18 13.67
CA GLY A 149 -42.22 37.47 14.32
C GLY A 149 -42.90 36.37 15.15
N ARG A 150 -42.71 36.42 16.48
CA ARG A 150 -43.83 36.60 17.43
C ARG A 150 -43.36 37.01 18.82
#